data_AF-A0A526TBC4-F1
#
_entry.id   AF-A0A526TBC4-F1
#
_cell.length_a   1.000
_cell.length_b   1.000
_cell.length_c   1.000
_cell.angle_alpha   90.00
_cell.angle_beta   90.00
_cell.angle_gamma   90.00
#
_symmetry.space_group_name_H-M   'P 1'
#
loop_
_entity.id
_entity.type
_entity.pdbx_description
1 polymer ?
#
loop_
_entity_poly.entity_id
_entity_poly.type
_entity_poly.pdbx_seq_one_letter_code
_entity_poly.pdbx_strand_id
1 'polypeptide(L)'
;PDTLPVVEDLRVDAREVLAGTVADAVPQLRVPSADNSIWPLLSAIAVGGAFLGSIYTPWAVVWGAIPVSIGFICWFWPKGEPEDEE
;
A
#
# COMPACT_ATOMS: atom_id res chain seq x y z
N PRO A 1 -36.11 3.40 -22.11
CA PRO A 1 -34.65 3.64 -21.94
C PRO A 1 -33.94 2.31 -21.75
N ASP A 2 -33.01 1.97 -22.64
CA ASP A 2 -32.24 0.73 -22.55
C ASP A 2 -31.29 0.80 -21.36
N THR A 3 -31.45 -0.11 -20.41
CA THR A 3 -30.60 -0.24 -19.21
C THR A 3 -29.21 -0.69 -19.62
N LEU A 4 -28.19 0.05 -19.21
CA LEU A 4 -26.78 -0.32 -19.45
C LEU A 4 -26.38 -1.48 -18.51
N PRO A 5 -25.57 -2.44 -18.98
CA PRO A 5 -25.05 -3.51 -18.14
C PRO A 5 -24.14 -2.94 -17.04
N VAL A 6 -24.33 -3.41 -15.81
CA VAL A 6 -23.54 -3.01 -14.63
C VAL A 6 -22.78 -4.20 -14.07
N VAL A 7 -21.66 -3.94 -13.40
CA VAL A 7 -20.93 -4.97 -12.66
C VAL A 7 -21.60 -5.17 -11.31
N GLU A 8 -21.97 -6.41 -11.03
CA GLU A 8 -22.54 -6.83 -9.75
C GLU A 8 -21.47 -7.60 -8.95
N ASP A 9 -21.76 -7.88 -7.68
CA ASP A 9 -20.95 -8.75 -6.81
C ASP A 9 -19.57 -8.19 -6.39
N LEU A 10 -19.38 -6.87 -6.33
CA LEU A 10 -18.17 -6.29 -5.73
C LEU A 10 -18.14 -6.48 -4.21
N ARG A 11 -16.94 -6.77 -3.67
CA ARG A 11 -16.74 -6.85 -2.22
C ARG A 11 -17.09 -5.53 -1.54
N VAL A 12 -17.79 -5.60 -0.43
CA VAL A 12 -18.17 -4.44 0.40
C VAL A 12 -17.29 -4.30 1.64
N ASP A 13 -16.55 -5.35 1.97
CA ASP A 13 -15.66 -5.50 3.11
C ASP A 13 -14.20 -5.18 2.76
N ALA A 14 -13.84 -5.25 1.47
CA ALA A 14 -12.51 -4.94 0.97
C ALA A 14 -12.58 -3.89 -0.15
N ARG A 15 -11.54 -3.02 -0.21
CA ARG A 15 -11.43 -2.03 -1.27
C ARG A 15 -10.86 -2.69 -2.52
N GLU A 16 -11.65 -2.76 -3.58
CA GLU A 16 -11.24 -3.32 -4.88
C GLU A 16 -11.31 -2.27 -5.99
N VAL A 17 -10.51 -2.47 -7.04
CA VAL A 17 -10.52 -1.67 -8.26
C VAL A 17 -10.83 -2.58 -9.45
N LEU A 18 -11.87 -2.23 -10.21
CA LEU A 18 -12.19 -2.89 -11.47
C LEU A 18 -11.25 -2.42 -12.60
N ALA A 19 -10.43 -3.34 -13.10
CA ALA A 19 -9.61 -3.11 -14.28
C ALA A 19 -10.38 -3.57 -15.54
N GLY A 20 -10.63 -2.64 -16.45
CA GLY A 20 -11.37 -2.87 -17.70
C GLY A 20 -10.50 -2.76 -18.96
N THR A 21 -11.10 -3.05 -20.12
CA THR A 21 -10.47 -2.83 -21.42
C THR A 21 -10.38 -1.34 -21.75
N VAL A 22 -9.37 -0.94 -22.52
CA VAL A 22 -9.12 0.46 -22.84
C VAL A 22 -10.22 1.08 -23.71
N ALA A 23 -10.73 0.32 -24.69
CA ALA A 23 -11.69 0.84 -25.67
C ALA A 23 -13.14 0.79 -25.15
N ASP A 24 -13.53 -0.35 -24.58
CA ASP A 24 -14.94 -0.64 -24.27
C ASP A 24 -15.22 -0.72 -22.76
N ALA A 25 -14.22 -0.45 -21.90
CA ALA A 25 -14.31 -0.56 -20.45
C ALA A 25 -14.86 -1.92 -19.96
N VAL A 26 -14.68 -2.97 -20.75
CA VAL A 26 -15.16 -4.31 -20.42
C VAL A 26 -14.35 -4.81 -19.21
N PRO A 27 -14.99 -5.16 -18.09
CA PRO A 27 -14.29 -5.60 -16.89
C PRO A 27 -13.50 -6.88 -17.18
N GLN A 28 -12.22 -6.90 -16.83
CA GLN A 28 -11.34 -8.07 -17.01
C GLN A 28 -11.00 -8.72 -15.66
N LEU A 29 -10.80 -7.91 -14.62
CA LEU A 29 -10.20 -8.34 -13.36
C LEU A 29 -10.54 -7.34 -12.25
N ARG A 30 -10.66 -7.86 -11.02
CA ARG A 30 -10.73 -7.09 -9.77
C ARG A 30 -9.37 -7.09 -9.11
N VAL A 31 -8.80 -5.91 -8.89
CA VAL A 31 -7.49 -5.76 -8.26
C VAL A 31 -7.68 -5.30 -6.82
N PRO A 32 -7.08 -5.98 -5.82
CA PRO A 32 -7.12 -5.50 -4.44
C PRO A 32 -6.43 -4.13 -4.34
N SER A 33 -7.05 -3.22 -3.61
CA SER A 33 -6.49 -1.90 -3.33
C SER A 33 -5.83 -1.92 -1.97
N ALA A 34 -4.55 -1.53 -1.92
CA ALA A 34 -3.85 -1.39 -0.64
C ALA A 34 -4.60 -0.43 0.29
N ASP A 35 -4.75 -0.83 1.55
CA ASP A 35 -5.38 0.00 2.58
C ASP A 35 -4.49 1.19 2.96
N ASN A 36 -5.11 2.23 3.51
CA ASN A 36 -4.43 3.42 3.96
C ASN A 36 -3.46 3.09 5.11
N SER A 37 -2.17 3.27 4.86
CA SER A 37 -1.12 3.05 5.85
C SER A 37 -0.28 4.31 6.04
N ILE A 38 -0.06 4.68 7.30
CA ILE A 38 0.83 5.81 7.67
C ILE A 38 2.31 5.41 7.67
N TRP A 39 2.59 4.10 7.75
CA TRP A 39 3.95 3.56 7.88
C TRP A 39 4.90 3.91 6.73
N PRO A 40 4.48 3.95 5.44
CA PRO A 40 5.34 4.39 4.34
C PRO A 40 5.86 5.82 4.52
N LEU A 41 5.00 6.72 5.00
CA LEU A 41 5.36 8.12 5.23
C LEU A 41 6.39 8.24 6.37
N LEU A 42 6.14 7.57 7.49
CA LEU A 42 7.07 7.55 8.62
C LEU A 42 8.42 6.94 8.22
N SER A 43 8.39 5.87 7.42
CA SER A 43 9.60 5.23 6.89
C SER A 43 10.39 6.18 5.99
N ALA A 44 9.72 6.90 5.09
CA ALA A 44 10.37 7.88 4.22
C ALA A 44 11.03 9.02 5.01
N ILE A 45 10.37 9.54 6.05
CA ILE A 45 10.93 10.55 6.94
C ILE A 45 12.14 10.00 7.70
N ALA A 46 12.05 8.78 8.24
CA ALA A 46 13.16 8.15 8.97
C ALA A 46 14.38 7.93 8.07
N VAL A 47 14.17 7.41 6.86
CA VAL A 47 15.23 7.20 5.86
C VAL A 47 15.84 8.53 5.45
N GLY A 48 15.00 9.53 5.12
CA GLY A 48 15.47 10.86 4.77
C GLY A 48 16.31 11.49 5.88
N GLY A 49 15.82 11.44 7.13
CA GLY A 49 16.56 11.93 8.29
C GLY A 49 17.91 11.23 8.50
N ALA A 50 17.95 9.90 8.35
CA ALA A 50 19.20 9.13 8.45
C ALA A 50 20.21 9.54 7.37
N PHE A 51 19.76 9.71 6.12
CA PHE A 51 20.61 10.17 5.02
C PHE A 51 21.12 11.59 5.25
N LEU A 52 20.24 12.54 5.58
CA LEU A 52 20.63 13.93 5.85
C LEU A 52 21.60 14.02 7.03
N GLY A 53 21.33 13.29 8.12
CA GLY A 53 22.22 13.24 9.28
C GLY A 53 23.58 12.63 8.96
N SER A 54 23.61 11.62 8.09
CA SER A 54 24.85 10.91 7.74
C SER A 54 25.90 11.78 7.07
N ILE A 55 25.48 12.87 6.41
CA ILE A 55 26.37 13.89 5.82
C ILE A 55 27.26 14.52 6.90
N TYR A 56 26.71 14.75 8.08
CA TYR A 56 27.41 15.44 9.17
C TYR A 56 28.06 14.47 10.16
N THR A 57 27.48 13.28 10.34
CA THR A 57 28.01 12.28 11.27
C THR A 57 27.68 10.84 10.86
N PRO A 58 28.67 9.93 10.83
CA PRO A 58 28.42 8.53 10.50
C PRO A 58 27.52 7.82 11.52
N TRP A 59 27.46 8.31 12.77
CA TRP A 59 26.59 7.77 13.81
C TRP A 59 25.10 7.92 13.50
N ALA A 60 24.72 8.85 12.60
CA ALA A 60 23.33 9.01 12.18
C ALA A 60 22.78 7.75 11.50
N VAL A 61 23.62 6.94 10.86
CA VAL A 61 23.19 5.68 10.25
C VAL A 61 22.83 4.65 11.31
N VAL A 62 23.63 4.55 12.38
CA VAL A 62 23.38 3.60 13.49
C VAL A 62 22.06 3.93 14.18
N TRP A 63 21.87 5.20 14.53
CA TRP A 63 20.65 5.65 15.19
C TRP A 63 19.45 5.70 14.24
N GLY A 64 19.66 6.02 12.96
CA GLY A 64 18.63 6.05 11.93
C GLY A 64 18.16 4.68 11.49
N ALA A 65 19.01 3.65 11.57
CA ALA A 65 18.63 2.27 11.26
C ALA A 65 17.47 1.78 12.15
N ILE A 66 17.46 2.18 13.44
CA ILE A 66 16.42 1.76 14.40
C ILE A 66 15.01 2.21 13.95
N PRO A 67 14.70 3.50 13.76
CA PRO A 67 13.38 3.93 13.32
C PRO A 67 13.04 3.48 11.89
N VAL A 68 14.04 3.37 10.99
CA VAL A 68 13.83 2.83 9.63
C VAL A 68 13.37 1.37 9.70
N SER A 69 14.06 0.54 10.49
CA SER A 69 13.69 -0.86 10.68
C SER A 69 12.31 -0.98 11.31
N ILE A 70 11.97 -0.19 12.32
CA ILE A 70 10.62 -0.19 12.92
C ILE A 70 9.56 0.17 11.86
N GLY A 71 9.80 1.21 11.06
CA GLY A 71 8.89 1.62 9.99
C GLY A 71 8.60 0.48 9.00
N PHE A 72 9.64 -0.20 8.52
CA PHE A 72 9.49 -1.32 7.60
C PHE A 72 8.89 -2.56 8.24
N ILE A 73 9.29 -2.91 9.46
CA ILE A 73 8.73 -4.06 10.18
C ILE A 73 7.23 -3.85 10.39
N CYS A 74 6.81 -2.69 10.88
CA CYS A 74 5.39 -2.43 11.13
C CYS A 74 4.57 -2.29 9.83
N TRP A 75 5.18 -1.74 8.77
CA TRP A 75 4.54 -1.67 7.47
C TRP A 75 4.29 -3.05 6.88
N PHE A 76 5.35 -3.85 6.74
CA PHE A 76 5.33 -5.18 6.14
C PHE A 76 4.90 -6.28 7.11
N TRP A 77 4.53 -5.94 8.36
CA TRP A 77 4.01 -6.92 9.29
C TRP A 77 2.77 -7.58 8.68
N PRO A 78 2.73 -8.91 8.56
CA PRO A 78 1.61 -9.61 7.96
C PRO A 78 0.37 -9.33 8.78
N LYS A 79 -0.61 -8.70 8.14
CA LYS A 79 -1.96 -8.50 8.65
C LYS A 79 -2.78 -9.41 7.76
N GLY A 80 -3.37 -10.46 8.32
CA GLY A 80 -4.05 -11.50 7.54
C GLY A 80 -4.88 -10.89 6.42
N GLU A 81 -4.59 -11.28 5.19
CA GLU A 81 -5.28 -10.75 4.03
C GLU A 81 -6.65 -11.44 3.97
N PRO A 82 -7.75 -10.68 3.77
CA PRO A 82 -9.08 -11.28 3.65
C PRO A 82 -9.29 -11.99 2.30
N GLU A 83 -8.23 -12.19 1.50
CA GLU A 83 -8.17 -13.13 0.38
C GLU A 83 -7.88 -14.56 0.85
N ASP A 84 -7.37 -14.75 2.07
CA ASP A 84 -7.16 -16.08 2.67
C ASP A 84 -8.44 -16.69 3.26
N GLU A 85 -9.51 -15.89 3.33
CA GLU A 85 -10.85 -16.26 3.80
C GLU A 85 -11.81 -16.47 2.61
N GLU A 86 -11.42 -17.28 1.62
CA GLU A 86 -12.33 -17.80 0.57
C GLU A 86 -13.21 -18.96 1.09
#